data_AF-A0AA42FKB0-F1
#
_entry.id   AF-A0AA42FKB0-F1
#
_cell.length_a   1.000
_cell.length_b   1.000
_cell.length_c   1.000
_cell.angle_alpha   90.00
_cell.angle_beta   90.00
_cell.angle_gamma   90.00
#
_symmetry.space_group_name_H-M   'P 1'
#
loop_
_entity.id
_entity.type
_entity.pdbx_description
1 polymer ?
#
loop_
_entity_poly.entity_id
_entity_poly.type
_entity_poly.pdbx_seq_one_letter_code
_entity_poly.pdbx_strand_id
1 'polypeptide(L)'
;MQLSQINLISAISTEIEKQIPGIPAEPRYMNAIIKAATLICDEFKKPLVKASEGMGLAAWLASDDVGASSRYMASVLSGQFSAPNHYPLDGADLGRCIRLLIAVPELASQLHEMKACSPQWSAVIDNWVKWKELYDAGEGTKLYQEMKLTYKSLRGLP
;
A
#
# COMPACT_ATOMS: atom_id res chain seq x y z
N MET A 1 0.08 -19.45 -9.46
CA MET A 1 -1.39 -19.66 -9.53
C MET A 1 -1.83 -19.30 -10.93
N GLN A 2 -2.65 -20.11 -11.61
CA GLN A 2 -3.12 -19.80 -12.97
C GLN A 2 -4.65 -19.67 -12.94
N LEU A 3 -5.15 -18.44 -13.15
CA LEU A 3 -6.59 -18.19 -13.24
C LEU A 3 -7.14 -18.74 -14.56
N SER A 4 -8.25 -19.48 -14.51
CA SER A 4 -8.98 -19.93 -15.70
C SER A 4 -9.78 -18.77 -16.29
N GLN A 5 -9.34 -18.28 -17.45
CA GLN A 5 -10.01 -17.17 -18.14
C GLN A 5 -11.46 -17.53 -18.54
N ILE A 6 -11.70 -18.77 -18.99
CA ILE A 6 -13.04 -19.23 -19.39
C ILE A 6 -14.01 -19.19 -18.20
N ASN A 7 -13.57 -19.69 -17.04
CA ASN A 7 -14.40 -19.68 -15.83
C ASN A 7 -14.67 -18.25 -15.36
N LEU A 8 -13.68 -17.36 -15.48
CA LEU A 8 -13.83 -15.94 -15.13
C LEU A 8 -14.81 -15.21 -16.06
N ILE A 9 -14.74 -15.46 -17.37
CA ILE A 9 -15.71 -14.93 -18.35
C ILE A 9 -17.13 -15.36 -17.99
N SER A 10 -17.31 -16.66 -17.70
CA SER A 10 -18.62 -17.21 -17.33
C SER A 10 -19.16 -16.58 -16.03
N ALA A 11 -18.30 -16.41 -15.02
CA ALA A 11 -18.68 -15.78 -13.75
C ALA A 11 -19.09 -14.31 -13.93
N ILE A 12 -18.30 -13.52 -14.68
CA ILE A 12 -18.62 -12.11 -14.96
C ILE A 12 -19.93 -12.01 -15.76
N SER A 13 -20.11 -12.83 -16.79
CA SER A 13 -21.33 -12.83 -17.60
C SER A 13 -22.56 -13.16 -16.76
N THR A 14 -22.45 -14.14 -15.87
CA THR A 14 -23.54 -14.54 -14.96
C THR A 14 -23.91 -13.42 -14.01
N GLU A 15 -22.92 -12.70 -13.48
CA GLU A 15 -23.15 -11.59 -12.56
C GLU A 15 -23.77 -10.39 -13.27
N ILE A 16 -23.36 -10.09 -14.51
CA ILE A 16 -23.96 -9.00 -15.30
C ILE A 16 -25.44 -9.29 -15.60
N GLU A 17 -25.80 -10.51 -16.00
CA GLU A 17 -27.21 -10.88 -16.27
C GLU A 17 -28.09 -10.71 -15.03
N LYS A 18 -27.58 -11.04 -13.83
CA LYS A 18 -28.31 -10.83 -12.58
C LYS A 18 -28.58 -9.35 -12.30
N GLN A 19 -27.61 -8.49 -12.60
CA GLN A 19 -27.71 -7.05 -12.37
C GLN A 19 -28.52 -6.34 -13.48
N ILE A 20 -28.50 -6.89 -14.70
CA ILE A 20 -29.20 -6.34 -15.87
C ILE A 20 -29.96 -7.48 -16.56
N PRO A 21 -31.13 -7.88 -16.04
CA PRO A 21 -31.92 -8.97 -16.62
C PRO A 21 -32.38 -8.64 -18.04
N GLY A 22 -32.22 -9.60 -18.96
CA GLY A 22 -32.63 -9.45 -20.36
C GLY A 22 -31.70 -8.55 -21.17
N ILE A 23 -30.44 -8.42 -20.74
CA ILE A 23 -29.42 -7.71 -21.52
C ILE A 23 -29.32 -8.34 -22.93
N PRO A 24 -29.37 -7.54 -24.01
CA PRO A 24 -29.26 -8.08 -25.36
C PRO A 24 -27.96 -8.84 -25.59
N ALA A 25 -28.05 -9.99 -26.24
CA ALA A 25 -26.91 -10.83 -26.58
C ALA A 25 -26.10 -10.25 -27.76
N GLU A 26 -25.46 -9.11 -27.52
CA GLU A 26 -24.64 -8.41 -28.51
C GLU A 26 -23.15 -8.76 -28.36
N PRO A 27 -22.42 -9.06 -29.47
CA PRO A 27 -21.01 -9.42 -29.42
C PRO A 27 -20.12 -8.40 -28.68
N ARG A 28 -20.48 -7.12 -28.71
CA ARG A 28 -19.73 -6.05 -28.02
C ARG A 28 -19.69 -6.23 -26.49
N TYR A 29 -20.72 -6.80 -25.88
CA TYR A 29 -20.76 -7.04 -24.44
C TYR A 29 -19.86 -8.22 -24.07
N MET A 30 -19.92 -9.31 -24.83
CA MET A 30 -19.01 -10.44 -24.64
C MET A 30 -17.55 -10.05 -24.84
N ASN A 31 -17.24 -9.24 -25.86
CA ASN A 31 -15.88 -8.74 -26.07
C ASN A 31 -15.37 -7.89 -24.90
N ALA A 32 -16.24 -7.09 -24.27
CA ALA A 32 -15.87 -6.31 -23.09
C ALA A 32 -15.56 -7.22 -21.89
N ILE A 33 -16.35 -8.27 -21.67
CA ILE A 33 -16.12 -9.27 -20.62
C ILE A 33 -14.79 -10.00 -20.85
N ILE A 34 -14.52 -10.45 -22.09
CA ILE A 34 -13.26 -11.11 -22.45
C ILE A 34 -12.07 -10.18 -22.18
N LYS A 35 -12.18 -8.89 -22.55
CA LYS A 35 -11.14 -7.90 -22.28
C LYS A 35 -10.88 -7.74 -20.78
N ALA A 36 -11.93 -7.63 -19.97
CA ALA A 36 -11.81 -7.54 -18.52
C ALA A 36 -11.15 -8.79 -17.93
N ALA A 37 -11.59 -9.98 -18.32
CA ALA A 37 -11.02 -11.24 -17.87
C ALA A 37 -9.54 -11.39 -18.28
N THR A 38 -9.18 -10.95 -19.48
CA THR A 38 -7.79 -10.92 -19.95
C THR A 38 -6.93 -10.03 -19.06
N LEU A 39 -7.37 -8.80 -18.80
CA LEU A 39 -6.65 -7.87 -17.93
C LEU A 39 -6.42 -8.46 -16.53
N ILE A 40 -7.43 -9.10 -15.95
CA ILE A 40 -7.32 -9.76 -14.64
C ILE A 40 -6.32 -10.92 -14.70
N CYS A 41 -6.47 -11.83 -15.67
CA CYS A 41 -5.56 -12.95 -15.80
C CYS A 41 -4.11 -12.50 -16.01
N ASP A 42 -3.88 -11.46 -16.79
CA ASP A 42 -2.55 -10.93 -17.06
C ASP A 42 -1.93 -10.26 -15.83
N GLU A 43 -2.72 -9.54 -15.02
CA GLU A 43 -2.25 -8.99 -13.75
C GLU A 43 -1.83 -10.09 -12.78
N PHE A 44 -2.66 -11.12 -12.63
CA PHE A 44 -2.39 -12.23 -11.71
C PHE A 44 -1.28 -13.19 -12.18
N LYS A 45 -0.84 -13.10 -13.44
CA LYS A 45 0.37 -13.79 -13.93
C LYS A 45 1.64 -13.09 -13.49
N LYS A 46 1.60 -11.78 -13.20
CA LYS A 46 2.78 -11.05 -12.77
C LYS A 46 3.22 -11.55 -11.39
N PRO A 47 4.52 -11.70 -11.14
CA PRO A 47 5.01 -11.99 -9.81
C PRO A 47 4.71 -10.80 -8.89
N LEU A 48 4.34 -11.08 -7.64
CA LEU A 48 4.32 -10.05 -6.61
C LEU A 48 5.75 -9.59 -6.35
N VAL A 49 6.02 -8.31 -6.58
CA VAL A 49 7.31 -7.68 -6.32
C VAL A 49 7.22 -6.99 -4.97
N LYS A 50 7.84 -7.56 -3.94
CA LYS A 50 7.93 -6.93 -2.62
C LYS A 50 9.23 -6.17 -2.45
N ALA A 51 9.26 -5.27 -1.46
CA ALA A 51 10.49 -4.58 -1.10
C ALA A 51 11.57 -5.61 -0.69
N SER A 52 12.77 -5.46 -1.23
CA SER A 52 13.95 -6.24 -0.88
C SER A 52 15.10 -5.32 -0.50
N GLU A 53 16.01 -5.82 0.34
CA GLU A 53 17.13 -5.05 0.87
C GLU A 53 17.96 -4.40 -0.24
N GLY A 54 18.17 -3.09 -0.15
CA GLY A 54 19.02 -2.35 -1.07
C GLY A 54 18.55 -2.29 -2.52
N MET A 55 17.28 -2.62 -2.83
CA MET A 55 16.77 -2.55 -4.21
C MET A 55 16.78 -1.13 -4.80
N GLY A 56 16.86 -0.10 -3.95
CA GLY A 56 16.93 1.30 -4.34
C GLY A 56 15.56 1.92 -4.61
N LEU A 57 15.52 3.25 -4.59
CA LEU A 57 14.26 4.02 -4.63
C LEU A 57 13.43 3.76 -5.88
N ALA A 58 14.04 3.73 -7.06
CA ALA A 58 13.33 3.53 -8.32
C ALA A 58 12.68 2.13 -8.40
N ALA A 59 13.40 1.09 -7.99
CA ALA A 59 12.86 -0.26 -7.97
C ALA A 59 11.77 -0.42 -6.90
N TRP A 60 11.96 0.18 -5.72
CA TRP A 60 10.95 0.20 -4.67
C TRP A 60 9.67 0.91 -5.14
N LEU A 61 9.79 2.07 -5.81
CA LEU A 61 8.64 2.80 -6.36
C LEU A 61 7.84 2.00 -7.39
N ALA A 62 8.48 1.05 -8.08
CA ALA A 62 7.85 0.16 -9.04
C ALA A 62 7.34 -1.16 -8.43
N SER A 63 7.49 -1.37 -7.12
CA SER A 63 7.10 -2.59 -6.40
C SER A 63 5.65 -2.55 -5.89
N ASP A 64 5.11 -3.71 -5.52
CA ASP A 64 3.80 -3.90 -4.87
C ASP A 64 3.84 -3.63 -3.36
N ASP A 65 4.82 -2.86 -2.87
CA ASP A 65 5.03 -2.56 -1.45
C ASP A 65 5.03 -1.06 -1.12
N VAL A 66 4.54 -0.25 -2.07
CA VAL A 66 4.39 1.20 -1.92
C VAL A 66 2.99 1.52 -1.39
N GLY A 67 2.92 2.18 -0.23
CA GLY A 67 1.71 2.77 0.32
C GLY A 67 1.75 4.30 0.30
N ALA A 68 0.61 4.95 0.57
CA ALA A 68 0.53 6.41 0.55
C ALA A 68 1.48 7.07 1.57
N SER A 69 1.53 6.56 2.80
CA SER A 69 2.42 7.06 3.87
C SER A 69 3.91 6.87 3.54
N SER A 70 4.30 5.67 3.09
CA SER A 70 5.69 5.39 2.70
C SER A 70 6.09 6.18 1.46
N ARG A 71 5.18 6.39 0.51
CA ARG A 71 5.43 7.22 -0.69
C ARG A 71 5.64 8.68 -0.31
N TYR A 72 4.87 9.20 0.64
CA TYR A 72 5.11 10.53 1.20
C TYR A 72 6.46 10.61 1.90
N MET A 73 6.80 9.65 2.76
CA MET A 73 8.11 9.58 3.41
C MET A 73 9.26 9.55 2.39
N ALA A 74 9.19 8.69 1.37
CA ALA A 74 10.17 8.65 0.29
C ALA A 74 10.29 10.00 -0.45
N SER A 75 9.16 10.69 -0.70
CA SER A 75 9.17 11.99 -1.37
C SER A 75 9.91 13.06 -0.57
N VAL A 76 9.70 13.09 0.75
CA VAL A 76 10.35 14.03 1.67
C VAL A 76 11.84 13.73 1.78
N LEU A 77 12.19 12.48 2.15
CA LEU A 77 13.56 12.11 2.44
C LEU A 77 14.46 12.12 1.20
N SER A 78 13.95 11.69 0.05
CA SER A 78 14.75 11.69 -1.19
C SER A 78 14.81 13.06 -1.88
N GLY A 79 13.77 13.90 -1.71
CA GLY A 79 13.61 15.13 -2.48
C GLY A 79 13.44 14.94 -4.00
N GLN A 80 13.28 13.71 -4.50
CA GLN A 80 13.29 13.40 -5.94
C GLN A 80 11.92 13.55 -6.61
N PHE A 81 10.85 13.58 -5.83
CA PHE A 81 9.48 13.70 -6.32
C PHE A 81 8.56 14.28 -5.24
N SER A 82 7.31 14.58 -5.60
CA SER A 82 6.29 15.06 -4.66
C SER A 82 5.17 14.02 -4.51
N ALA A 83 4.70 13.84 -3.28
CA ALA A 83 3.54 13.02 -2.96
C ALA A 83 2.62 13.77 -1.98
N PRO A 84 1.30 13.50 -2.01
CA PRO A 84 0.36 14.07 -1.05
C PRO A 84 0.74 13.70 0.39
N ASN A 85 0.50 14.62 1.32
CA ASN A 85 0.77 14.37 2.74
C ASN A 85 -0.08 13.21 3.25
N HIS A 86 0.60 12.15 3.68
CA HIS A 86 0.03 10.99 4.33
C HIS A 86 0.98 10.54 5.46
N TYR A 87 0.42 9.94 6.50
CA TYR A 87 1.15 9.34 7.61
C TYR A 87 0.60 7.94 7.89
N PRO A 88 1.36 7.06 8.57
CA PRO A 88 0.90 5.71 8.87
C PRO A 88 -0.35 5.69 9.76
N LEU A 89 -1.47 5.16 9.29
CA LEU A 89 -2.71 5.08 10.09
C LEU A 89 -2.75 3.83 10.97
N ASP A 90 -2.08 2.77 10.53
CA ASP A 90 -2.02 1.47 11.20
C ASP A 90 -0.66 0.78 11.04
N GLY A 91 -0.54 -0.42 11.60
CA GLY A 91 0.68 -1.22 11.53
C GLY A 91 1.05 -1.67 10.12
N ALA A 92 0.09 -1.80 9.20
CA ALA A 92 0.38 -2.17 7.81
C ALA A 92 1.00 -0.99 7.06
N ASP A 93 0.50 0.22 7.29
CA ASP A 93 1.11 1.45 6.78
C ASP A 93 2.52 1.67 7.35
N LEU A 94 2.71 1.45 8.65
CA LEU A 94 4.01 1.56 9.29
C LEU A 94 4.98 0.52 8.71
N GLY A 95 4.52 -0.72 8.52
CA GLY A 95 5.32 -1.79 7.93
C GLY A 95 5.86 -1.44 6.54
N ARG A 96 5.05 -0.75 5.70
CA ARG A 96 5.53 -0.24 4.41
C ARG A 96 6.60 0.84 4.54
N CYS A 97 6.49 1.71 5.55
CA CYS A 97 7.53 2.71 5.84
C CYS A 97 8.83 2.05 6.31
N ILE A 98 8.74 1.03 7.17
CA ILE A 98 9.91 0.25 7.63
C ILE A 98 10.57 -0.45 6.43
N ARG A 99 9.79 -1.12 5.57
CA ARG A 99 10.32 -1.82 4.39
C ARG A 99 10.90 -0.88 3.34
N LEU A 100 10.43 0.37 3.24
CA LEU A 100 11.10 1.40 2.45
C LEU A 100 12.54 1.64 2.92
N LEU A 101 12.79 1.75 4.23
CA LEU A 101 14.15 1.97 4.74
C LEU A 101 15.05 0.74 4.57
N ILE A 102 14.48 -0.46 4.50
CA ILE A 102 15.22 -1.68 4.13
C ILE A 102 15.57 -1.65 2.64
N ALA A 103 14.62 -1.24 1.80
CA ALA A 103 14.81 -1.14 0.36
C ALA A 103 15.77 -0.02 -0.06
N VAL A 104 15.83 1.06 0.71
CA VAL A 104 16.58 2.28 0.41
C VAL A 104 17.32 2.76 1.68
N PRO A 105 18.36 2.01 2.14
CA PRO A 105 19.03 2.26 3.41
C PRO A 105 19.60 3.66 3.59
N GLU A 106 19.97 4.34 2.49
CA GLU A 106 20.48 5.71 2.50
C GLU A 106 19.48 6.71 3.13
N LEU A 107 18.17 6.48 3.00
CA LEU A 107 17.13 7.35 3.58
C LEU A 107 17.05 7.24 5.11
N ALA A 108 17.57 6.17 5.71
CA ALA A 108 17.46 5.94 7.16
C ALA A 108 18.14 7.05 7.98
N SER A 109 19.23 7.61 7.46
CA SER A 109 19.96 8.72 8.09
C SER A 109 19.12 10.01 8.20
N GLN A 110 18.17 10.20 7.30
CA GLN A 110 17.33 11.39 7.20
C GLN A 110 15.97 11.22 7.89
N LEU A 111 15.68 10.04 8.45
CA LEU A 111 14.36 9.74 9.02
C LEU A 111 13.86 10.78 10.04
N HIS A 112 14.78 11.42 10.77
CA HIS A 112 14.48 12.48 11.74
C HIS A 112 13.81 13.72 11.10
N GLU A 113 14.05 13.99 9.81
CA GLU A 113 13.46 15.11 9.08
C GLU A 113 11.93 15.02 9.01
N MET A 114 11.37 13.80 9.05
CA MET A 114 9.92 13.59 9.04
C MET A 114 9.22 14.27 10.22
N LYS A 115 9.90 14.52 11.34
CA LYS A 115 9.33 15.22 12.51
C LYS A 115 8.72 16.58 12.15
N ALA A 116 9.31 17.28 11.18
CA ALA A 116 8.87 18.61 10.77
C ALA A 116 7.63 18.58 9.85
N CYS A 117 7.23 17.41 9.33
CA CYS A 117 6.17 17.31 8.34
C CYS A 117 4.76 17.49 8.92
N SER A 118 4.50 16.98 10.13
CA SER A 118 3.23 17.12 10.83
C SER A 118 3.31 16.64 12.28
N PRO A 119 2.32 16.98 13.15
CA PRO A 119 2.23 16.40 14.49
C PRO A 119 2.18 14.86 14.48
N GLN A 120 1.54 14.28 13.47
CA GLN A 120 1.44 12.82 13.32
C GLN A 120 2.78 12.20 12.97
N TRP A 121 3.55 12.81 12.05
CA TRP A 121 4.90 12.32 11.75
C TRP A 121 5.87 12.53 12.91
N SER A 122 5.77 13.64 13.66
CA SER A 122 6.52 13.80 14.90
C SER A 122 6.25 12.63 15.84
N ALA A 123 4.98 12.31 16.09
CA ALA A 123 4.61 11.18 16.93
C ALA A 123 5.10 9.82 16.40
N VAL A 124 5.07 9.61 15.08
CA VAL A 124 5.61 8.40 14.44
C VAL A 124 7.11 8.26 14.72
N ILE A 125 7.89 9.33 14.52
CA ILE A 125 9.34 9.29 14.72
C ILE A 125 9.68 9.16 16.21
N ASP A 126 8.96 9.86 17.10
CA ASP A 126 9.17 9.77 18.55
C ASP A 126 8.91 8.36 19.10
N ASN A 127 8.01 7.60 18.46
CA ASN A 127 7.69 6.21 18.83
C ASN A 127 8.34 5.16 17.92
N TRP A 128 9.21 5.56 16.98
CA TRP A 128 9.67 4.71 15.89
C TRP A 128 10.25 3.38 16.37
N VAL A 129 11.17 3.43 17.35
CA VAL A 129 11.83 2.24 17.91
C VAL A 129 10.80 1.28 18.50
N LYS A 130 9.95 1.75 19.42
CA LYS A 130 8.91 0.94 20.07
C LYS A 130 7.94 0.33 19.07
N TRP A 131 7.47 1.11 18.10
CA TRP A 131 6.49 0.62 17.12
C TRP A 131 7.12 -0.35 16.13
N LYS A 132 8.38 -0.15 15.74
CA LYS A 132 9.14 -1.11 14.93
C LYS A 132 9.31 -2.43 15.68
N GLU A 133 9.64 -2.40 16.98
CA GLU A 133 9.76 -3.62 17.79
C GLU A 133 8.44 -4.40 17.86
N LEU A 134 7.31 -3.71 18.08
CA LEU A 134 5.98 -4.36 18.06
C LEU A 134 5.65 -4.95 16.68
N TYR A 135 6.00 -4.23 15.61
CA TYR A 135 5.82 -4.71 14.24
C TYR A 135 6.65 -5.97 13.96
N ASP A 136 7.95 -5.95 14.30
CA ASP A 136 8.87 -7.08 14.09
C ASP A 136 8.48 -8.30 14.94
N ALA A 137 7.90 -8.08 16.13
CA ALA A 137 7.39 -9.14 17.00
C ALA A 137 6.03 -9.71 16.55
N GLY A 138 5.41 -9.18 15.49
CA GLY A 138 4.08 -9.59 15.03
C GLY A 138 2.94 -9.18 15.97
N GLU A 139 3.17 -8.23 16.87
CA GLU A 139 2.24 -7.76 17.91
C GLU A 139 1.25 -6.71 17.35
N GLY A 140 0.61 -7.04 16.22
CA GLY A 140 -0.20 -6.12 15.43
C GLY A 140 -1.36 -5.47 16.20
N THR A 141 -2.01 -6.22 17.10
CA THR A 141 -3.09 -5.70 17.96
C THR A 141 -2.57 -4.63 18.93
N LYS A 142 -1.42 -4.88 19.57
CA LYS A 142 -0.81 -3.92 20.50
C LYS A 142 -0.33 -2.68 19.75
N LEU A 143 0.33 -2.87 18.61
CA LEU A 143 0.77 -1.78 17.74
C LEU A 143 -0.40 -0.89 17.32
N TYR A 144 -1.50 -1.49 16.86
CA TYR A 144 -2.69 -0.73 16.45
C TYR A 144 -3.28 0.07 17.62
N GLN A 145 -3.36 -0.51 18.81
CA GLN A 145 -3.86 0.19 20.01
C GLN A 145 -2.96 1.36 20.39
N GLU A 146 -1.65 1.17 20.40
CA GLU A 146 -0.65 2.20 20.68
C GLU A 146 -0.75 3.37 19.69
N MET A 147 -0.72 3.10 18.38
CA MET A 147 -0.86 4.13 17.35
C MET A 147 -2.19 4.90 17.49
N LYS A 148 -3.29 4.19 17.73
CA LYS A 148 -4.61 4.80 17.91
C LYS A 148 -4.65 5.72 19.13
N LEU A 149 -4.08 5.30 20.26
CA LEU A 149 -4.03 6.11 21.48
C LEU A 149 -3.17 7.36 21.27
N THR A 150 -2.00 7.21 20.65
CA THR A 150 -1.11 8.33 20.31
C THR A 150 -1.80 9.33 19.39
N TYR A 151 -2.45 8.88 18.30
CA TYR A 151 -3.14 9.82 17.41
C TYR A 151 -4.38 10.45 18.04
N LYS A 152 -5.04 9.76 18.97
CA LYS A 152 -6.15 10.34 19.72
C LYS A 152 -5.69 11.49 20.62
N SER A 153 -4.52 11.40 21.25
CA SER A 153 -3.99 12.48 22.08
C SER A 153 -3.63 13.71 21.26
N LEU A 154 -3.19 13.54 20.01
CA LEU A 154 -2.90 14.64 19.08
C LEU A 154 -4.15 15.44 18.68
N ARG A 155 -5.33 14.82 18.60
CA ARG A 155 -6.59 15.51 18.27
C ARG A 155 -7.05 16.50 19.34
N GLY A 156 -6.42 16.50 20.51
CA GLY A 156 -6.64 17.48 21.57
C GLY A 156 -5.62 18.62 21.60
N LEU A 157 -4.69 18.69 20.64
CA LEU A 157 -3.76 19.81 20.49
C LEU A 157 -4.44 20.93 19.68
N PRO A 158 -4.27 22.21 20.10
CA PRO A 158 -4.86 23.36 19.41
C PRO A 158 -4.39 23.50 17.96
#